data_AF-A0A1G3KYF2-F1
#
_entry.id   AF-A0A1G3KYF2-F1
#
_cell.length_a   1.000
_cell.length_b   1.000
_cell.length_c   1.000
_cell.angle_alpha   90.00
_cell.angle_beta   90.00
_cell.angle_gamma   90.00
#
_symmetry.space_group_name_H-M   'P 1'
#
loop_
_entity.id
_entity.type
_entity.pdbx_description
1 polymer ?
#
loop_
_entity_poly.entity_id
_entity_poly.type
_entity_poly.pdbx_seq_one_letter_code
_entity_poly.pdbx_strand_id
1 'polypeptide(L)'
;MIQSLVPRTSLFWRYNEKGKAIQAIAANMDVLICVTSAAMPPFRPRFIDRVSLEPSSDRLPFIIALNKTDLGIAEEVAERMDDYRRIGFETIEMSADDGQGVEKLRDRIRGKTSAFVGQSGVGKSSILNALEAGLGLKVGEVCEKFERGRHTTVAAILSVLSDGITRVIDTPG
;
A
#
# COMPACT_ATOMS: atom_id res chain seq x y z
N MET A 1 -23.57 17.35 -4.55
CA MET A 1 -24.28 16.34 -3.74
C MET A 1 -24.09 14.99 -4.42
N ILE A 2 -23.77 13.92 -3.68
CA ILE A 2 -23.65 12.56 -4.25
C ILE A 2 -25.07 12.00 -4.41
N GLN A 3 -25.42 11.54 -5.62
CA GLN A 3 -26.77 11.07 -5.94
C GLN A 3 -26.93 9.55 -5.82
N SER A 4 -25.88 8.80 -6.16
CA SER A 4 -25.86 7.34 -6.10
C SER A 4 -24.43 6.81 -6.01
N LEU A 5 -24.29 5.55 -5.64
CA LEU A 5 -23.03 4.81 -5.69
C LEU A 5 -23.12 3.73 -6.77
N VAL A 6 -22.03 3.55 -7.50
CA VAL A 6 -21.89 2.41 -8.41
C VAL A 6 -21.53 1.14 -7.64
N PRO A 7 -21.90 -0.06 -8.14
CA PRO A 7 -21.44 -1.31 -7.57
C PRO A 7 -19.91 -1.36 -7.49
N ARG A 8 -19.39 -1.92 -6.39
CA ARG A 8 -17.95 -2.05 -6.21
C ARG A 8 -17.42 -3.25 -6.99
N THR A 9 -16.32 -3.08 -7.70
CA THR A 9 -15.62 -4.19 -8.38
C THR A 9 -14.62 -4.89 -7.46
N SER A 10 -14.13 -4.20 -6.44
CA SER A 10 -13.28 -4.75 -5.37
C SER A 10 -13.41 -3.90 -4.11
N LEU A 11 -13.06 -4.49 -2.95
CA LEU A 11 -13.13 -3.81 -1.66
C LEU A 11 -11.97 -4.21 -0.75
N PHE A 12 -11.22 -3.21 -0.27
CA PHE A 12 -10.33 -3.36 0.87
C PHE A 12 -10.96 -2.70 2.08
N TRP A 13 -11.11 -3.44 3.18
CA TRP A 13 -11.86 -3.00 4.35
C TRP A 13 -11.23 -3.48 5.65
N ARG A 14 -11.72 -2.94 6.76
CA ARG A 14 -11.42 -3.41 8.11
C ARG A 14 -12.69 -3.45 8.94
N TYR A 15 -12.73 -4.33 9.93
CA TYR A 15 -13.82 -4.32 10.90
C TYR A 15 -13.63 -3.14 11.86
N ASN A 16 -14.64 -2.27 11.98
CA ASN A 16 -14.67 -1.21 12.97
C ASN A 16 -15.46 -1.70 14.19
N GLU A 17 -14.75 -2.03 15.26
CA GLU A 17 -15.36 -2.52 16.51
C GLU A 17 -16.34 -1.52 17.13
N LYS A 18 -16.01 -0.23 17.11
CA LYS A 18 -16.88 0.81 17.69
C LYS A 18 -18.20 0.94 16.94
N GLY A 19 -18.13 0.86 15.61
CA GLY A 19 -19.29 0.90 14.74
C GLY A 19 -19.99 -0.44 14.56
N LYS A 20 -19.40 -1.54 15.07
CA LYS A 20 -19.81 -2.94 14.81
C LYS A 20 -20.12 -3.22 13.34
N ALA A 21 -19.29 -2.68 12.45
CA ALA A 21 -19.55 -2.70 11.02
C ALA A 21 -18.25 -2.73 10.21
N ILE A 22 -18.38 -3.16 8.95
CA ILE A 22 -17.32 -3.07 7.95
C ILE A 22 -17.04 -1.59 7.66
N GLN A 23 -15.78 -1.19 7.78
CA GLN A 23 -15.28 0.10 7.31
C GLN A 23 -14.50 -0.10 6.02
N ALA A 24 -15.07 0.34 4.91
CA ALA A 24 -14.36 0.40 3.64
C ALA A 24 -13.18 1.37 3.73
N ILE A 25 -11.99 0.92 3.32
CA ILE A 25 -10.77 1.73 3.25
C ILE A 25 -10.54 2.18 1.80
N ALA A 26 -10.65 1.25 0.85
CA ALA A 26 -10.53 1.51 -0.57
C ALA A 26 -11.45 0.58 -1.37
N ALA A 27 -11.90 1.03 -2.54
CA ALA A 27 -12.79 0.26 -3.40
C ALA A 27 -12.45 0.53 -4.87
N ASN A 28 -12.90 -0.37 -5.76
CA ASN A 28 -12.69 -0.27 -7.21
C ASN A 28 -11.20 -0.20 -7.61
N MET A 29 -10.39 -1.00 -6.95
CA MET A 29 -8.98 -1.17 -7.23
C MET A 29 -8.77 -2.35 -8.18
N ASP A 30 -7.74 -2.25 -9.01
CA ASP A 30 -7.26 -3.32 -9.89
C ASP A 30 -6.09 -4.08 -9.29
N VAL A 31 -5.45 -3.55 -8.24
CA VAL A 31 -4.35 -4.20 -7.51
C VAL A 31 -4.22 -3.62 -6.09
N LEU A 32 -3.92 -4.50 -5.13
CA LEU A 32 -3.54 -4.12 -3.76
C LEU A 32 -2.05 -4.38 -3.54
N ILE A 33 -1.33 -3.35 -3.10
CA ILE A 33 0.10 -3.38 -2.80
C ILE A 33 0.26 -3.32 -1.28
N CYS A 34 0.73 -4.42 -0.69
CA CYS A 34 1.11 -4.47 0.71
C CYS A 34 2.58 -4.10 0.87
N VAL A 35 2.83 -2.87 1.31
CA VAL A 35 4.17 -2.36 1.62
C VAL A 35 4.59 -2.81 3.01
N THR A 36 5.74 -3.46 3.08
CA THR A 36 6.45 -3.84 4.31
C THR A 36 7.89 -3.31 4.25
N SER A 37 8.67 -3.50 5.31
CA SER A 37 10.03 -2.96 5.43
C SER A 37 11.02 -4.07 5.77
N ALA A 38 12.19 -4.07 5.12
CA ALA A 38 13.31 -4.96 5.43
C ALA A 38 14.03 -4.58 6.73
N ALA A 39 13.91 -3.31 7.13
CA ALA A 39 14.54 -2.76 8.33
C ALA A 39 13.49 -2.22 9.31
N MET A 40 13.41 -0.89 9.52
CA MET A 40 12.47 -0.26 10.46
C MET A 40 11.26 0.36 9.74
N PRO A 41 9.99 0.07 10.12
CA PRO A 41 9.57 -0.82 11.20
C PRO A 41 9.84 -2.29 10.89
N PRO A 42 9.96 -3.16 11.92
CA PRO A 42 10.31 -4.55 11.73
C PRO A 42 9.33 -5.23 10.79
N PHE A 43 9.85 -6.12 9.95
CA PHE A 43 9.05 -6.96 9.08
C PHE A 43 8.00 -7.74 9.90
N ARG A 44 6.73 -7.64 9.52
CA ARG A 44 5.60 -8.29 10.23
C ARG A 44 4.82 -9.22 9.30
N PRO A 45 5.17 -10.52 9.22
CA PRO A 45 4.49 -11.45 8.31
C PRO A 45 3.00 -11.58 8.62
N ARG A 46 2.61 -11.63 9.91
CA ARG A 46 1.20 -11.69 10.33
C ARG A 46 0.34 -10.52 9.84
N PHE A 47 0.95 -9.37 9.52
CA PHE A 47 0.23 -8.27 8.89
C PHE A 47 -0.07 -8.58 7.43
N ILE A 48 0.94 -9.04 6.69
CA ILE A 48 0.84 -9.44 5.28
C ILE A 48 -0.19 -10.56 5.14
N ASP A 49 -0.12 -11.59 6.00
CA ASP A 49 -1.05 -12.72 6.00
C ASP A 49 -2.50 -12.24 6.10
N ARG A 50 -2.80 -11.36 7.06
CA ARG A 50 -4.14 -10.81 7.26
C ARG A 50 -4.61 -9.95 6.08
N VAL A 51 -3.73 -9.13 5.51
CA VAL A 51 -4.08 -8.31 4.35
C VAL A 51 -4.32 -9.19 3.12
N SER A 52 -3.58 -10.28 2.97
CA SER A 52 -3.65 -11.18 1.80
C SER A 52 -4.96 -11.96 1.70
N LEU A 53 -5.72 -12.07 2.80
CA LEU A 53 -7.03 -12.73 2.80
C LEU A 53 -8.07 -11.95 1.99
N GLU A 54 -8.04 -10.61 2.00
CA GLU A 54 -9.05 -9.78 1.32
C GLU A 54 -8.96 -9.87 -0.21
N PRO A 55 -7.77 -9.77 -0.85
CA PRO A 55 -7.68 -9.93 -2.30
C PRO A 55 -8.06 -11.33 -2.80
N SER A 56 -7.93 -12.35 -1.94
CA SER A 56 -8.17 -13.75 -2.30
C SER A 56 -9.64 -14.06 -2.64
N SER A 57 -10.59 -13.33 -2.03
CA SER A 57 -12.03 -13.52 -2.27
C SER A 57 -12.51 -12.84 -3.57
N ASP A 58 -11.90 -11.72 -3.95
CA ASP A 58 -12.29 -10.89 -5.09
C ASP A 58 -11.41 -11.09 -6.35
N ARG A 59 -10.47 -12.05 -6.33
CA ARG A 59 -9.42 -12.23 -7.36
C ARG A 59 -8.61 -10.96 -7.64
N LEU A 60 -8.52 -10.07 -6.65
CA LEU A 60 -7.76 -8.83 -6.76
C LEU A 60 -6.26 -9.18 -6.74
N PRO A 61 -5.48 -8.80 -7.76
CA PRO A 61 -4.03 -8.95 -7.72
C PRO A 61 -3.44 -8.37 -6.44
N PHE A 62 -2.56 -9.14 -5.80
CA PHE A 62 -1.91 -8.77 -4.55
C PHE A 62 -0.38 -8.82 -4.71
N ILE A 63 0.28 -7.72 -4.39
CA ILE A 63 1.73 -7.57 -4.49
C ILE A 63 2.30 -7.25 -3.12
N ILE A 64 3.30 -8.01 -2.68
CA ILE A 64 4.06 -7.71 -1.45
C ILE A 64 5.30 -6.91 -1.85
N ALA A 65 5.37 -5.66 -1.43
CA ALA A 65 6.51 -4.78 -1.67
C ALA A 65 7.37 -4.68 -0.40
N LEU A 66 8.53 -5.34 -0.38
CA LEU A 66 9.52 -5.23 0.68
C LEU A 66 10.40 -4.01 0.40
N ASN A 67 10.13 -2.92 1.11
CA ASN A 67 10.85 -1.66 0.98
C ASN A 67 12.09 -1.60 1.89
N LYS A 68 12.96 -0.61 1.66
CA LYS A 68 14.18 -0.33 2.45
C LYS A 68 15.24 -1.42 2.36
N THR A 69 15.34 -2.10 1.22
CA THR A 69 16.31 -3.17 1.00
C THR A 69 17.75 -2.68 0.94
N ASP A 70 17.96 -1.38 0.73
CA ASP A 70 19.24 -0.67 0.86
C ASP A 70 19.87 -0.81 2.26
N LEU A 71 19.05 -1.00 3.29
CA LEU A 71 19.50 -1.20 4.67
C LEU A 71 19.87 -2.66 4.99
N GLY A 72 19.82 -3.53 3.98
CA GLY A 72 20.03 -4.97 4.12
C GLY A 72 18.75 -5.73 4.43
N ILE A 73 18.74 -7.01 4.04
CA ILE A 73 17.63 -7.93 4.29
C ILE A 73 18.15 -9.02 5.24
N ALA A 74 17.54 -9.11 6.42
CA ALA A 74 17.85 -10.20 7.34
C ALA A 74 17.44 -11.55 6.74
N GLU A 75 18.20 -12.62 7.03
CA GLU A 75 17.96 -13.97 6.49
C GLU A 75 16.52 -14.43 6.73
N GLU A 76 16.00 -14.27 7.95
CA GLU A 76 14.61 -14.61 8.30
C GLU A 76 13.56 -13.85 7.46
N VAL A 77 13.86 -12.63 7.02
CA VAL A 77 12.97 -11.84 6.16
C VAL A 77 13.04 -12.38 4.72
N ALA A 78 14.24 -12.68 4.22
CA ALA A 78 14.43 -13.26 2.89
C ALA A 78 13.72 -14.62 2.78
N GLU A 79 13.90 -15.51 3.76
CA GLU A 79 13.20 -16.80 3.84
C GLU A 79 11.67 -16.63 3.78
N ARG A 80 11.14 -15.65 4.50
CA ARG A 80 9.69 -15.40 4.49
C ARG A 80 9.21 -14.84 3.15
N MET A 81 9.99 -13.99 2.49
CA MET A 81 9.66 -13.51 1.15
C MET A 81 9.68 -14.65 0.14
N ASP A 82 10.60 -15.61 0.27
CA ASP A 82 10.61 -16.84 -0.52
C ASP A 82 9.38 -17.72 -0.26
N ASP A 83 8.95 -17.85 1.00
CA ASP A 83 7.69 -18.53 1.32
C ASP A 83 6.50 -17.91 0.58
N TYR A 84 6.39 -16.56 0.60
CA TYR A 84 5.33 -15.86 -0.12
C TYR A 84 5.38 -16.10 -1.64
N ARG A 85 6.57 -16.08 -2.25
CA ARG A 85 6.75 -16.42 -3.67
C ARG A 85 6.31 -17.84 -3.97
N ARG A 86 6.71 -18.80 -3.12
CA ARG A 86 6.42 -20.23 -3.28
C ARG A 86 4.93 -20.53 -3.24
N ILE A 87 4.15 -19.80 -2.44
CA ILE A 87 2.69 -19.92 -2.39
C ILE A 87 1.97 -19.08 -3.46
N GLY A 88 2.72 -18.45 -4.38
CA GLY A 88 2.19 -17.81 -5.58
C GLY A 88 1.96 -16.31 -5.48
N PHE A 89 2.37 -15.66 -4.38
CA PHE A 89 2.29 -14.20 -4.32
C PHE A 89 3.38 -13.54 -5.16
N GLU A 90 3.01 -12.44 -5.81
CA GLU A 90 4.02 -11.56 -6.40
C GLU A 90 4.73 -10.79 -5.29
N THR A 91 6.06 -10.79 -5.35
CA THR A 91 6.89 -10.01 -4.43
C THR A 91 7.82 -9.07 -5.19
N ILE A 92 8.02 -7.87 -4.66
CA ILE A 92 8.99 -6.89 -5.15
C ILE A 92 9.87 -6.49 -3.97
N GLU A 93 11.16 -6.75 -4.08
CA GLU A 93 12.19 -6.12 -3.25
C GLU A 93 12.52 -4.76 -3.83
N MET A 94 12.53 -3.73 -2.99
CA MET A 94 12.72 -2.36 -3.45
C MET A 94 13.31 -1.45 -2.38
N SER A 95 13.88 -0.34 -2.83
CA SER A 95 14.16 0.81 -1.99
C SER A 95 13.69 2.08 -2.68
N ALA A 96 12.88 2.84 -1.95
CA ALA A 96 12.48 4.17 -2.38
C ALA A 96 13.62 5.20 -2.32
N ASP A 97 14.72 4.88 -1.62
CA ASP A 97 15.86 5.79 -1.43
C ASP A 97 16.82 5.72 -2.63
N ASP A 98 17.23 4.51 -3.02
CA ASP A 98 18.13 4.29 -4.17
C ASP A 98 17.41 4.02 -5.49
N GLY A 99 16.08 3.86 -5.46
CA GLY A 99 15.22 3.62 -6.63
C GLY A 99 15.14 2.16 -7.08
N GLN A 100 15.82 1.23 -6.41
CA GLN A 100 15.76 -0.20 -6.73
C GLN A 100 14.31 -0.69 -6.69
N GLY A 101 13.89 -1.42 -7.72
CA GLY A 101 12.55 -2.03 -7.79
C GLY A 101 11.39 -1.05 -8.05
N VAL A 102 11.62 0.28 -8.03
CA VAL A 102 10.57 1.28 -8.28
C VAL A 102 10.01 1.16 -9.69
N GLU A 103 10.86 0.98 -10.71
CA GLU A 103 10.38 0.85 -12.09
C GLU A 103 9.61 -0.45 -12.31
N LYS A 104 10.03 -1.55 -11.67
CA LYS A 104 9.28 -2.80 -11.67
C LYS A 104 7.86 -2.58 -11.10
N LEU A 105 7.75 -1.86 -9.99
CA LEU A 105 6.45 -1.52 -9.41
C LEU A 105 5.64 -0.61 -10.34
N ARG A 106 6.27 0.42 -10.96
CA ARG A 106 5.63 1.31 -11.93
C ARG A 106 4.96 0.52 -13.05
N ASP A 107 5.66 -0.46 -13.62
CA ASP A 107 5.11 -1.29 -14.68
C ASP A 107 3.93 -2.15 -14.23
N ARG A 108 3.93 -2.64 -12.98
CA ARG A 108 2.78 -3.41 -12.45
C ARG A 108 1.54 -2.57 -12.26
N ILE A 109 1.67 -1.28 -11.96
CA ILE A 109 0.56 -0.37 -11.67
C ILE A 109 0.12 0.49 -12.86
N ARG A 110 0.89 0.52 -13.95
CA ARG A 110 0.61 1.34 -15.13
C ARG A 110 -0.80 1.09 -15.67
N GLY A 111 -1.58 2.17 -15.82
CA GLY A 111 -2.96 2.16 -16.29
C GLY A 111 -3.99 1.61 -15.29
N LYS A 112 -3.60 1.35 -14.04
CA LYS A 112 -4.45 0.72 -13.01
C LYS A 112 -4.78 1.66 -11.86
N THR A 113 -5.83 1.32 -11.13
CA THR A 113 -6.14 1.87 -9.80
C THR A 113 -5.53 0.97 -8.73
N SER A 114 -4.52 1.49 -8.03
CA SER A 114 -3.65 0.72 -7.15
C SER A 114 -3.73 1.22 -5.73
N ALA A 115 -4.11 0.39 -4.77
CA ALA A 115 -4.12 0.79 -3.35
C ALA A 115 -2.86 0.34 -2.63
N PHE A 116 -2.31 1.22 -1.79
CA PHE A 116 -1.11 0.99 -1.01
C PHE A 116 -1.48 0.88 0.46
N VAL A 117 -1.26 -0.30 1.03
CA VAL A 117 -1.50 -0.62 2.43
C VAL A 117 -0.20 -1.03 3.10
N GLY A 118 -0.04 -0.74 4.39
CA GLY A 118 1.18 -1.03 5.12
C GLY A 118 1.25 -0.20 6.38
N GLN A 119 1.94 -0.71 7.39
CA GLN A 119 2.08 -0.02 8.68
C GLN A 119 2.71 1.36 8.53
N SER A 120 2.52 2.23 9.53
CA SER A 120 3.22 3.52 9.57
C SER A 120 4.74 3.31 9.52
N GLY A 121 5.44 4.12 8.72
CA GLY A 121 6.91 4.11 8.63
C GLY A 121 7.51 3.10 7.65
N VAL A 122 6.74 2.19 7.04
CA VAL A 122 7.26 1.23 6.01
C VAL A 122 7.73 1.92 4.72
N GLY A 123 7.35 3.19 4.52
CA GLY A 123 7.79 4.00 3.38
C GLY A 123 6.79 4.09 2.22
N LYS A 124 5.47 3.91 2.46
CA LYS A 124 4.43 4.10 1.42
C LYS A 124 4.55 5.44 0.70
N SER A 125 4.60 6.54 1.46
CA SER A 125 4.70 7.90 0.89
C SER A 125 6.02 8.10 0.14
N SER A 126 7.12 7.52 0.62
CA SER A 126 8.41 7.55 -0.09
C SER A 126 8.33 6.81 -1.43
N ILE A 127 7.73 5.62 -1.47
CA ILE A 127 7.51 4.86 -2.70
C ILE A 127 6.64 5.66 -3.68
N LEU A 128 5.54 6.25 -3.20
CA LEU A 128 4.65 7.05 -4.05
C LEU A 128 5.39 8.26 -4.64
N ASN A 129 6.22 8.95 -3.86
CA ASN A 129 7.04 10.06 -4.38
C ASN A 129 8.14 9.57 -5.36
N ALA A 130 8.70 8.37 -5.15
CA ALA A 130 9.64 7.77 -6.09
C ALA A 130 8.95 7.36 -7.42
N LEU A 131 7.68 6.96 -7.36
CA LEU A 131 6.87 6.71 -8.54
C LEU A 131 6.50 8.00 -9.28
N GLU A 132 6.30 9.11 -8.58
CA GLU A 132 5.96 10.38 -9.21
C GLU A 132 6.47 11.54 -8.34
N ALA A 133 7.55 12.18 -8.80
CA ALA A 133 8.22 13.27 -8.08
C ALA A 133 7.29 14.47 -7.79
N GLY A 134 6.14 14.57 -8.47
CA GLY A 134 5.13 15.62 -8.30
C GLY A 134 3.98 15.32 -7.32
N LEU A 135 3.91 14.12 -6.70
CA LEU A 135 2.79 13.81 -5.78
C LEU A 135 2.84 14.61 -4.48
N GLY A 136 4.00 15.15 -4.09
CA GLY A 136 4.15 16.07 -2.96
C GLY A 136 3.65 15.51 -1.62
N LEU A 137 3.62 14.18 -1.46
CA LEU A 137 3.21 13.55 -0.22
C LEU A 137 4.29 13.83 0.83
N LYS A 138 3.92 14.39 1.99
CA LYS A 138 4.87 14.64 3.08
C LYS A 138 5.53 13.32 3.49
N VAL A 139 6.85 13.21 3.30
CA VAL A 139 7.68 12.09 3.76
C VAL A 139 8.15 12.42 5.17
N GLY A 140 7.74 11.63 6.15
CA GLY A 140 8.05 11.91 7.55
C GLY A 140 7.01 12.84 8.19
N GLU A 141 6.50 12.35 9.32
CA GLU A 141 5.48 12.96 10.18
C GLU A 141 4.12 13.26 9.54
N VAL A 142 3.12 12.53 10.06
CA VAL A 142 1.68 12.83 10.10
C VAL A 142 1.28 14.05 9.28
N CYS A 143 0.49 13.82 8.23
CA CYS A 143 -0.24 14.85 7.49
C CYS A 143 -0.84 15.91 8.45
N GLU A 144 -0.13 17.03 8.63
CA GLU A 144 -0.55 18.18 9.47
C GLU A 144 -1.81 18.89 8.95
N LYS A 145 -2.43 18.39 7.87
CA LYS A 145 -3.46 19.14 7.15
C LYS A 145 -4.84 19.18 7.81
N PHE A 146 -4.95 18.85 9.09
CA PHE A 146 -6.14 19.14 9.89
C PHE A 146 -5.70 19.56 11.31
N GLU A 147 -5.51 20.87 11.50
CA GLU A 147 -5.40 21.53 12.81
C GLU A 147 -6.70 21.38 13.62
N ARG A 148 -6.98 20.17 14.07
CA ARG A 148 -7.90 19.88 15.19
C ARG A 148 -7.67 18.46 15.68
N GLY A 149 -6.64 18.30 16.51
CA GLY A 149 -6.55 17.24 17.51
C GLY A 149 -6.30 15.82 17.00
N ARG A 150 -5.15 15.27 17.42
CA ARG A 150 -4.79 13.84 17.43
C ARG A 150 -4.43 13.23 16.07
N HIS A 151 -3.22 13.57 15.67
CA HIS A 151 -2.32 12.92 14.73
C HIS A 151 -2.64 11.46 14.33
N THR A 152 -3.28 11.27 13.17
CA THR A 152 -3.16 10.08 12.30
C THR A 152 -3.82 10.40 10.95
N THR A 153 -3.27 9.95 9.81
CA THR A 153 -3.92 10.11 8.50
C THR A 153 -5.30 9.47 8.53
N VAL A 154 -6.39 10.27 8.53
CA VAL A 154 -7.75 9.78 8.83
C VAL A 154 -8.46 9.17 7.61
N ALA A 155 -8.00 9.47 6.40
CA ALA A 155 -8.67 9.07 5.16
C ALA A 155 -7.69 8.57 4.10
N ALA A 156 -8.15 7.64 3.27
CA ALA A 156 -7.44 7.25 2.06
C ALA A 156 -7.52 8.37 1.02
N ILE A 157 -6.42 8.61 0.30
CA ILE A 157 -6.32 9.67 -0.71
C ILE A 157 -6.07 9.03 -2.07
N LEU A 158 -6.90 9.36 -3.05
CA LEU A 158 -6.69 8.97 -4.45
C LEU A 158 -5.96 10.08 -5.19
N SER A 159 -4.85 9.73 -5.83
CA SER A 159 -4.07 10.61 -6.70
C SER A 159 -3.98 10.01 -8.10
N VAL A 160 -3.93 10.86 -9.12
CA VAL A 160 -3.72 10.47 -10.52
C VAL A 160 -2.28 10.81 -10.89
N LEU A 161 -1.56 9.86 -11.50
CA LEU A 161 -0.17 10.08 -11.92
C LEU A 161 -0.10 10.93 -13.20
N SER A 162 1.11 11.34 -13.59
CA SER A 162 1.35 12.22 -14.74
C SER A 162 0.88 11.66 -16.08
N ASP A 163 0.73 10.34 -16.20
CA ASP A 163 0.18 9.67 -17.39
C ASP A 163 -1.34 9.85 -17.57
N GLY A 164 -2.03 10.43 -16.58
CA GLY A 164 -3.46 10.74 -16.61
C GLY A 164 -4.40 9.53 -16.46
N ILE A 165 -3.88 8.30 -16.41
CA ILE A 165 -4.68 7.08 -16.37
C ILE A 165 -4.39 6.19 -15.16
N THR A 166 -3.16 6.22 -14.65
CA THR A 166 -2.75 5.48 -13.47
C THR A 166 -3.21 6.21 -12.22
N ARG A 167 -3.81 5.47 -11.28
CA ARG A 167 -4.34 6.01 -10.02
C ARG A 167 -3.72 5.27 -8.84
N VAL A 168 -3.34 6.02 -7.82
CA VAL A 168 -2.80 5.46 -6.57
C VAL A 168 -3.69 5.88 -5.40
N ILE A 169 -4.03 4.94 -4.54
CA ILE A 169 -4.77 5.16 -3.31
C ILE A 169 -3.82 4.96 -2.14
N ASP A 170 -3.40 6.05 -1.49
CA ASP A 170 -2.62 5.99 -0.25
C ASP A 170 -3.58 5.73 0.91
N THR A 171 -3.47 4.58 1.57
CA THR A 171 -4.30 4.27 2.73
C THR A 171 -3.60 4.65 4.04
N PRO A 172 -4.35 4.99 5.09
CA PRO A 172 -3.81 5.02 6.45
C PRO A 172 -3.11 3.70 6.79
N GLY A 173 -2.11 3.79 7.69
CA GLY A 173 -1.41 2.62 8.21
C GLY A 173 -2.21 1.82 9.23
#